data_AF-A0A8K0V720-F1
#
_entry.id   AF-A0A8K0V720-F1
#
_cell.length_a   1.000
_cell.length_b   1.000
_cell.length_c   1.000
_cell.angle_alpha   90.00
_cell.angle_beta   90.00
_cell.angle_gamma   90.00
#
_symmetry.space_group_name_H-M   'P 1'
#
loop_
_entity.id
_entity.type
_entity.pdbx_description
1 polymer ?
#
loop_
_entity_poly.entity_id
_entity_poly.type
_entity_poly.pdbx_seq_one_letter_code
_entity_poly.pdbx_strand_id
1 'polypeptide(L)' 'MSVYIDDETALALNSLREEVRQRFDSEGLPGMAPTIGWLARSLLREKLGLANNKSDAPGAV' A
#
# COMPACT_ATOMS: atom_id res chain seq x y z
N MET A 1 11.30 -5.98 14.46
CA MET A 1 11.68 -6.94 13.41
C MET A 1 11.33 -6.33 12.06
N SER A 2 12.32 -6.01 11.23
CA SER A 2 12.10 -5.46 9.89
C SER A 2 12.07 -6.59 8.87
N VAL A 3 11.06 -6.61 7.99
CA VAL A 3 10.98 -7.57 6.89
C VAL A 3 11.69 -6.96 5.69
N TYR A 4 12.65 -7.69 5.13
CA TYR A 4 13.32 -7.29 3.89
C TYR A 4 12.44 -7.66 2.71
N ILE A 5 12.24 -6.71 1.80
CA ILE A 5 11.55 -6.92 0.53
C ILE A 5 12.63 -6.94 -0.54
N ASP A 6 12.61 -7.93 -1.43
CA ASP A 6 13.55 -7.98 -2.56
C ASP A 6 13.30 -6.83 -3.54
N ASP A 7 14.29 -6.52 -4.36
CA ASP A 7 14.27 -5.35 -5.24
C ASP A 7 13.15 -5.42 -6.30
N GLU A 8 12.79 -6.62 -6.77
CA GLU A 8 11.75 -6.81 -7.78
C GLU A 8 10.36 -6.56 -7.17
N THR A 9 10.10 -7.12 -5.98
CA THR A 9 8.88 -6.85 -5.22
C THR A 9 8.79 -5.38 -4.82
N ALA A 10 9.91 -4.75 -4.45
CA ALA A 10 9.95 -3.33 -4.14
C ALA A 10 9.61 -2.46 -5.36
N LEU A 11 10.11 -2.82 -6.54
CA LEU A 11 9.78 -2.14 -7.80
C LEU A 11 8.29 -2.26 -8.12
N ALA A 12 7.74 -3.48 -8.05
CA ALA A 12 6.31 -3.73 -8.31
C ALA A 12 5.40 -2.94 -7.35
N LEU A 13 5.73 -2.91 -6.05
CA LEU A 13 4.98 -2.15 -5.06
C LEU A 13 5.07 -0.64 -5.27
N ASN A 14 6.21 -0.13 -5.74
CA ASN A 14 6.36 1.29 -6.08
C ASN A 14 5.50 1.67 -7.29
N SER A 15 5.47 0.84 -8.33
CA SER A 15 4.59 1.05 -9.49
C SER A 15 3.12 1.08 -9.08
N LEU A 16 2.69 0.11 -8.28
CA LEU A 16 1.33 0.06 -7.74
C LEU A 16 1.01 1.29 -6.88
N ARG A 17 1.98 1.77 -6.08
CA ARG A 17 1.79 2.99 -5.28
C ARG A 17 1.52 4.20 -6.16
N GLU A 18 2.23 4.37 -7.28
CA GLU A 18 2.02 5.48 -8.19
C GLU A 18 0.68 5.38 -8.92
N GLU A 19 0.25 4.18 -9.34
CA GLU A 19 -1.09 3.98 -9.90
C GLU A 19 -2.19 4.39 -8.93
N VAL A 20 -2.07 3.95 -7.67
CA VAL A 20 -3.02 4.31 -6.62
C VAL A 20 -2.97 5.81 -6.31
N ARG A 21 -1.78 6.43 -6.30
CA ARG A 21 -1.63 7.88 -6.12
C ARG A 21 -2.33 8.65 -7.23
N GLN A 22 -2.09 8.30 -8.49
CA GLN A 22 -2.73 8.95 -9.65
C GLN A 22 -4.25 8.84 -9.59
N ARG A 23 -4.76 7.68 -9.15
CA ARG A 23 -6.19 7.48 -8.94
C ARG A 23 -6.73 8.40 -7.84
N PHE A 24 -6.07 8.46 -6.68
CA PHE A 24 -6.46 9.38 -5.61
C PHE A 24 -6.38 10.84 -6.03
N ASP A 25 -5.36 11.24 -6.79
CA ASP A 25 -5.24 12.59 -7.35
C ASP A 25 -6.42 12.90 -8.28
N SER A 26 -6.83 11.94 -9.13
CA SER A 26 -7.99 12.09 -10.03
C SER A 26 -9.33 12.16 -9.28
N GLU A 27 -9.41 11.54 -8.11
CA GLU A 27 -10.57 11.56 -7.22
C GLU A 27 -10.55 12.76 -6.25
N GLY A 28 -9.55 13.64 -6.34
CA GLY A 28 -9.43 14.86 -5.51
C GLY A 28 -8.91 14.61 -4.09
N LEU A 29 -8.22 13.49 -3.86
CA LEU A 29 -7.69 13.03 -2.57
C LEU A 29 -6.14 12.95 -2.56
N PRO A 30 -5.39 14.03 -2.89
CA PRO A 30 -3.94 13.97 -3.11
C PRO A 30 -3.09 13.62 -1.87
N GLY A 31 -3.69 13.57 -0.68
CA GLY A 31 -3.01 13.23 0.58
C GLY A 31 -3.11 11.75 1.00
N MET A 32 -3.88 10.92 0.29
CA MET A 32 -4.14 9.53 0.69
C MET A 32 -3.21 8.50 0.02
N ALA A 33 -2.08 8.94 -0.54
CA ALA A 33 -1.12 8.05 -1.17
C ALA A 33 -0.63 6.97 -0.17
N PRO A 34 -0.81 5.67 -0.47
CA PRO A 34 -0.46 4.61 0.46
C PRO A 34 1.06 4.43 0.59
N THR A 35 1.52 3.96 1.75
CA THR A 35 2.91 3.55 1.92
C THR A 35 3.17 2.18 1.27
N ILE A 36 4.41 1.89 0.89
CA ILE A 36 4.81 0.57 0.36
C ILE A 36 4.49 -0.53 1.38
N GLY A 37 4.79 -0.28 2.66
CA GLY A 37 4.50 -1.23 3.73
C GLY A 37 3.00 -1.50 3.88
N TRP A 38 2.16 -0.49 3.69
CA TRP A 38 0.71 -0.67 3.68
C TRP A 38 0.27 -1.53 2.50
N LEU A 39 0.72 -1.21 1.28
CA LEU A 39 0.37 -1.98 0.08
C LEU A 39 0.75 -3.46 0.21
N ALA A 40 1.98 -3.73 0.66
CA ALA A 40 2.45 -5.09 0.88
C ALA A 40 1.57 -5.86 1.88
N ARG A 41 1.21 -5.22 3.00
CA ARG A 41 0.34 -5.84 4.02
C ARG A 41 -1.09 -6.04 3.53
N SER A 42 -1.66 -5.06 2.81
CA SER A 42 -3.00 -5.15 2.23
C SER A 42 -3.09 -6.30 1.21
N LEU A 43 -2.12 -6.40 0.30
CA LEU A 43 -2.05 -7.48 -0.69
C LEU A 43 -1.88 -8.85 -0.02
N LEU A 44 -0.99 -8.95 0.98
CA LEU A 44 -0.80 -10.21 1.73
C LEU A 44 -2.08 -10.64 2.43
N ARG A 45 -2.78 -9.72 3.08
CA ARG A 45 -4.06 -9.99 3.75
C ARG A 45 -5.12 -10.44 2.76
N GLU A 46 -5.24 -9.77 1.63
CA GLU A 46 -6.18 -10.16 0.55
C GLU A 46 -5.92 -11.60 0.10
N LYS A 47 -4.67 -11.98 -0.16
CA LYS A 47 -4.30 -13.35 -0.57
C LYS A 47 -4.58 -14.39 0.51
N LEU A 48 -4.52 -14.01 1.79
CA LEU A 48 -4.85 -14.86 2.92
C LEU A 48 -6.35 -14.85 3.29
N GLY A 49 -7.19 -14.10 2.56
CA GLY A 49 -8.62 -13.95 2.89
C GLY A 49 -8.87 -13.19 4.19
N LEU A 50 -7.90 -12.40 4.65
CA LEU A 50 -7.97 -11.61 5.87
C LEU A 50 -8.50 -10.21 5.58
N ALA A 51 -9.30 -9.67 6.49
CA ALA A 51 -9.76 -8.29 6.40
C ALA A 51 -8.58 -7.30 6.54
N ASN A 52 -8.68 -6.18 5.83
CA ASN A 52 -7.77 -5.05 5.99
C ASN A 52 -7.82 -4.54 7.42
N ASN A 53 -6.64 -4.33 7.99
CA ASN A 53 -6.52 -3.76 9.31
C ASN A 53 -6.73 -2.23 9.24
N LYS A 54 -7.72 -1.70 9.95
CA LYS A 54 -8.00 -0.25 9.96
C LYS A 54 -6.84 0.57 10.53
N SER A 55 -6.07 -0.01 11.45
CA SER A 55 -4.88 0.61 12.04
C SER A 55 -3.70 0.70 11.07
N ASP A 56 -3.78 0.07 9.90
CA ASP A 56 -2.72 0.14 8.89
C ASP A 56 -2.98 1.26 7.86
N ALA A 57 -4.18 1.84 7.80
CA ALA A 57 -4.59 2.79 6.75
C ALA A 57 -3.59 3.97 6.56
N PRO A 58 -3.42 4.50 5.33
CA PRO A 58 -2.62 5.69 5.09
C PRO A 58 -3.24 6.88 5.82
N GLY A 59 -2.70 7.20 7.00
CA GLY A 59 -3.23 8.21 7.92
C GLY A 59 -3.54 7.69 9.34
N ALA A 60 -3.38 6.40 9.60
CA ALA A 60 -3.38 5.87 10.96
C ALA A 60 -2.10 6.36 11.69
N VAL A 61 -2.31 7.18 12.71
CA VAL A 61 -1.29 7.65 13.66
C VAL A 61 -0.94 6.57 14.67
#